data_AF-A0A389MM28-F1
#
_entry.id   AF-A0A389MM28-F1
#
_cell.length_a   1.000
_cell.length_b   1.000
_cell.length_c   1.000
_cell.angle_alpha   90.00
_cell.angle_beta   90.00
_cell.angle_gamma   90.00
#
_symmetry.space_group_name_H-M   'P 1'
#
loop_
_entity.id
_entity.type
_entity.pdbx_description
1 polymer ?
#
loop_
_entity_poly.entity_id
_entity_poly.type
_entity_poly.pdbx_seq_one_letter_code
_entity_poly.pdbx_strand_id
1 'polypeptide(L)'
;MAVPLNSVAVAAGSLIVTGYATTFVAAEGDLFVLDGFVALIASRDSASQLTLRHAWSGPSRTEATAWEIAPFGPYWRSTSTTNRQLSALLARFSAGPVKFDAVGTLAERSAQNGQGKGFTYLAIDPEPWQIFVKLANTNSASDWSSGQSLQVRVELTAEAQAARDAAASSAATAGSGAAIATDKAAIAVQAAADAQAAAAQAVAGAVPALVLAKPTAPIAAEIPAGTVRFVRVAGGRPSLWFNDGGTLVDLFNPGTF
;
A
#
# COMPACT_ATOMS: atom_id res chain seq x y z
N MET A 1 7.51 5.97 -21.21
CA MET A 1 7.45 4.63 -21.83
C MET A 1 6.74 3.73 -20.84
N ALA A 2 5.59 3.15 -21.19
CA ALA A 2 4.82 2.30 -20.25
C ALA A 2 5.60 1.00 -20.01
N VAL A 3 5.72 0.59 -18.74
CA VAL A 3 6.31 -0.70 -18.38
C VAL A 3 5.41 -1.81 -18.95
N PRO A 4 5.94 -2.76 -19.73
CA PRO A 4 5.11 -3.84 -20.28
C PRO A 4 4.52 -4.65 -19.12
N LEU A 5 3.19 -4.72 -19.08
CA LEU A 5 2.45 -5.50 -18.10
C LEU A 5 2.64 -6.99 -18.39
N ASN A 6 2.81 -7.76 -17.32
CA ASN A 6 2.80 -9.22 -17.38
C ASN A 6 1.48 -9.67 -18.03
N SER A 7 1.60 -10.36 -19.17
CA SER A 7 0.44 -10.85 -19.91
C SER A 7 0.70 -12.15 -20.64
N VAL A 8 -0.38 -12.78 -21.09
CA VAL A 8 -0.36 -14.02 -21.87
C VAL A 8 -1.20 -13.91 -23.14
N ALA A 9 -0.86 -14.73 -24.13
CA ALA A 9 -1.63 -14.95 -25.33
C ALA A 9 -1.83 -16.45 -25.58
N VAL A 10 -3.04 -16.80 -26.00
CA VAL A 10 -3.41 -18.16 -26.40
C VAL A 10 -4.52 -18.04 -27.45
N ALA A 11 -4.36 -18.71 -28.58
CA ALA A 11 -5.40 -18.76 -29.61
C ALA A 11 -6.42 -19.87 -29.30
N ALA A 12 -7.67 -19.67 -29.67
CA ALA A 12 -8.70 -20.70 -29.60
C ALA A 12 -8.23 -21.97 -30.35
N GLY A 13 -8.32 -23.13 -29.69
CA GLY A 13 -7.85 -24.40 -30.23
C GLY A 13 -6.33 -24.60 -30.23
N SER A 14 -5.54 -23.63 -29.77
CA SER A 14 -4.08 -23.75 -29.67
C SER A 14 -3.67 -24.62 -28.49
N LEU A 15 -2.54 -25.32 -28.62
CA LEU A 15 -1.86 -25.97 -27.50
C LEU A 15 -0.83 -25.04 -26.85
N ILE A 16 -0.51 -23.90 -27.44
CA ILE A 16 0.60 -23.05 -27.01
C ILE A 16 0.05 -21.82 -26.30
N VAL A 17 0.59 -21.56 -25.10
CA VAL A 17 0.43 -20.31 -24.37
C VAL A 17 1.76 -19.56 -24.39
N THR A 18 1.72 -18.31 -24.83
CA THR A 18 2.89 -17.43 -24.91
C THR A 18 2.76 -16.34 -23.85
N GLY A 19 3.81 -16.13 -23.08
CA GLY A 19 3.92 -15.09 -22.08
C GLY A 19 4.72 -13.88 -22.56
N TYR A 20 4.29 -12.69 -22.17
CA TYR A 20 4.98 -11.41 -22.40
C TYR A 20 5.27 -10.75 -21.06
N ALA A 21 6.53 -10.34 -20.85
CA ALA A 21 6.99 -9.79 -19.56
C ALA A 21 6.63 -10.67 -18.35
N THR A 22 6.57 -11.99 -18.56
CA THR A 22 6.25 -13.00 -17.55
C THR A 22 7.28 -14.11 -17.57
N THR A 23 7.46 -14.75 -16.41
CA THR A 23 8.23 -15.98 -16.25
C THR A 23 7.32 -17.03 -15.63
N PHE A 24 6.97 -18.06 -16.39
CA PHE A 24 6.14 -19.15 -15.94
C PHE A 24 6.87 -20.03 -14.92
N VAL A 25 6.28 -20.10 -13.74
CA VAL A 25 6.60 -21.10 -12.72
C VAL A 25 5.51 -22.15 -12.79
N ALA A 26 5.73 -23.18 -13.61
CA ALA A 26 4.76 -24.21 -13.91
C ALA A 26 5.45 -25.56 -14.11
N ALA A 27 4.77 -26.64 -13.73
CA ALA A 27 5.15 -28.00 -14.04
C ALA A 27 4.08 -28.67 -14.93
N GLU A 28 4.42 -29.83 -15.48
CA GLU A 28 3.42 -30.70 -16.11
C GLU A 28 2.28 -30.98 -15.11
N GLY A 29 1.05 -31.06 -15.57
CA GLY A 29 -0.11 -31.38 -14.73
C GLY A 29 -0.65 -30.23 -13.87
N ASP A 30 0.04 -29.09 -13.81
CA ASP A 30 -0.54 -27.86 -13.25
C ASP A 30 -1.66 -27.33 -14.16
N LEU A 31 -2.53 -26.48 -13.61
CA LEU A 31 -3.64 -25.89 -14.35
C LEU A 31 -3.29 -24.46 -14.74
N PHE A 32 -3.33 -24.17 -16.04
CA PHE A 32 -3.36 -22.81 -16.56
C PHE A 32 -4.81 -22.30 -16.48
N VAL A 33 -5.01 -21.17 -15.82
CA VAL A 33 -6.32 -20.53 -15.62
C VAL A 33 -6.32 -19.15 -16.27
N LEU A 34 -7.30 -18.89 -17.12
CA LEU A 34 -7.48 -17.61 -17.79
C LEU A 34 -8.98 -17.35 -18.00
N ASP A 35 -9.48 -16.24 -17.46
CA ASP A 35 -10.89 -15.83 -17.53
C ASP A 35 -11.91 -16.94 -17.15
N GLY A 36 -11.55 -17.76 -16.16
CA GLY A 36 -12.39 -18.88 -15.70
C GLY A 36 -12.33 -20.14 -16.58
N PHE A 37 -11.59 -20.12 -17.69
CA PHE A 37 -11.25 -21.32 -18.44
C PHE A 37 -9.97 -21.94 -17.86
N VAL A 38 -9.93 -23.28 -17.85
CA VAL A 38 -8.82 -24.04 -17.29
C VAL A 38 -8.28 -25.03 -18.32
N ALA A 39 -6.96 -25.17 -18.38
CA ALA A 39 -6.29 -26.16 -19.21
C ALA A 39 -5.14 -26.81 -18.46
N LEU A 40 -4.97 -28.12 -18.64
CA LEU A 40 -3.84 -28.87 -18.10
C LEU A 40 -2.57 -28.53 -18.87
N ILE A 41 -1.51 -28.23 -18.15
CA ILE A 41 -0.17 -28.00 -18.71
C ILE A 41 0.47 -29.37 -19.02
N ALA A 42 0.98 -29.56 -20.23
CA ALA A 42 1.77 -30.73 -20.61
C ALA A 42 3.26 -30.50 -20.35
N SER A 43 3.79 -29.33 -20.70
CA SER A 43 5.19 -28.97 -20.47
C SER A 43 5.36 -27.46 -20.37
N ARG A 44 6.45 -27.06 -19.71
CA ARG A 44 7.00 -25.71 -19.81
C ARG A 44 8.20 -25.76 -20.74
N ASP A 45 8.03 -25.25 -21.94
CA ASP A 45 9.04 -25.31 -22.99
C ASP A 45 10.11 -24.23 -22.79
N SER A 46 9.72 -23.08 -22.21
CA SER A 46 10.66 -22.02 -21.81
C SER A 46 10.10 -21.17 -20.66
N ALA A 47 10.86 -20.18 -20.21
CA ALA A 47 10.38 -19.22 -19.21
C ALA A 47 9.09 -18.49 -19.64
N SER A 48 8.83 -18.35 -20.94
CA SER A 48 7.68 -17.61 -21.48
C SER A 48 6.79 -18.44 -22.40
N GLN A 49 6.92 -19.77 -22.37
CA GLN A 49 6.10 -20.66 -23.21
C GLN A 49 5.67 -21.91 -22.46
N LEU A 50 4.38 -22.22 -22.57
CA LEU A 50 3.78 -23.46 -22.10
C LEU A 50 3.14 -24.20 -23.26
N THR A 51 3.20 -25.52 -23.20
CA THR A 51 2.36 -26.40 -24.01
C THR A 51 1.29 -27.02 -23.13
N LEU A 52 0.04 -26.91 -23.56
CA LEU A 52 -1.15 -27.48 -22.94
C LEU A 52 -1.32 -28.94 -23.39
N ARG A 53 -1.90 -29.77 -22.53
CA ARG A 53 -2.20 -31.18 -22.84
C ARG A 53 -3.38 -31.32 -23.81
N HIS A 54 -4.29 -30.36 -23.77
CA HIS A 54 -5.46 -30.30 -24.64
C HIS A 54 -5.57 -28.91 -25.24
N ALA A 55 -6.18 -28.84 -26.43
CA ALA A 55 -6.41 -27.59 -27.13
C ALA A 55 -7.19 -26.62 -26.25
N TRP A 56 -6.78 -25.35 -26.24
CA TRP A 56 -7.43 -24.29 -25.48
C TRP A 56 -8.91 -24.19 -25.84
N SER A 57 -9.78 -24.42 -24.84
CA SER A 57 -11.23 -24.45 -25.01
C SER A 57 -11.89 -23.07 -24.92
N GLY A 58 -11.14 -22.05 -24.50
CA GLY A 58 -11.62 -20.67 -24.40
C GLY A 58 -11.48 -19.90 -25.71
N PRO A 59 -12.00 -18.66 -25.75
CA PRO A 59 -11.77 -17.76 -26.86
C PRO A 59 -10.28 -17.38 -26.98
N SER A 60 -9.86 -16.95 -28.17
CA SER A 60 -8.52 -16.39 -28.37
C SER A 60 -8.32 -15.17 -27.47
N ARG A 61 -7.17 -15.11 -26.81
CA ARG A 61 -6.76 -14.00 -25.95
C ARG A 61 -5.37 -13.54 -26.31
N THR A 62 -5.17 -12.23 -26.26
CA THR A 62 -3.90 -11.55 -26.44
C THR A 62 -3.77 -10.51 -25.35
N GLU A 63 -2.57 -10.28 -24.83
CA GLU A 63 -2.30 -9.30 -23.77
C GLU A 63 -3.17 -9.49 -22.52
N ALA A 64 -3.60 -10.73 -22.24
CA ALA A 64 -4.43 -11.01 -21.08
C ALA A 64 -3.60 -10.95 -19.79
N THR A 65 -4.01 -10.10 -18.85
CA THR A 65 -3.30 -9.89 -17.58
C THR A 65 -3.92 -10.66 -16.41
N ALA A 66 -5.17 -11.11 -16.54
CA ALA A 66 -5.91 -11.87 -15.54
C ALA A 66 -5.74 -13.39 -15.76
N TRP A 67 -4.55 -13.90 -15.47
CA TRP A 67 -4.22 -15.31 -15.59
C TRP A 67 -3.53 -15.82 -14.32
N GLU A 68 -3.64 -17.12 -14.06
CA GLU A 68 -3.02 -17.80 -12.93
C GLU A 68 -2.54 -19.20 -13.36
N ILE A 69 -1.52 -19.72 -12.67
CA ILE A 69 -1.15 -21.14 -12.73
C ILE A 69 -1.44 -21.74 -11.36
N ALA A 70 -2.41 -22.64 -11.31
CA ALA A 70 -2.82 -23.29 -10.07
C ALA A 70 -2.08 -24.64 -9.91
N PRO A 71 -1.36 -24.87 -8.79
CA PRO A 71 -0.51 -26.03 -8.59
C PRO A 71 -1.33 -27.26 -8.18
N PHE A 72 -2.05 -27.84 -9.14
CA PHE A 72 -2.83 -29.06 -8.98
C PHE A 72 -2.13 -30.31 -9.52
N GLY A 73 -0.93 -30.16 -10.10
CA GLY A 73 -0.18 -31.30 -10.59
C GLY A 73 0.15 -32.29 -9.47
N PRO A 74 0.24 -33.61 -9.78
CA PRO A 74 0.66 -34.63 -8.81
C PRO A 74 2.05 -34.36 -8.21
N TYR A 75 2.81 -33.46 -8.84
CA TYR A 75 4.10 -32.96 -8.41
C TYR A 75 4.09 -32.16 -7.10
N TRP A 76 2.98 -31.50 -6.72
CA TRP A 76 2.95 -30.67 -5.51
C TRP A 76 2.66 -31.46 -4.22
N ARG A 77 2.05 -32.64 -4.33
CA ARG A 77 1.55 -33.40 -3.16
C ARG A 77 2.25 -34.73 -2.90
N SER A 78 3.17 -35.17 -3.76
CA SER A 78 3.86 -36.45 -3.58
C SER A 78 5.18 -36.29 -2.83
N THR A 79 5.35 -37.06 -1.73
CA THR A 79 6.60 -37.17 -0.97
C THR A 79 7.79 -37.51 -1.88
N SER A 80 7.56 -38.28 -2.94
CA SER A 80 8.60 -38.63 -3.91
C SER A 80 9.12 -37.43 -4.71
N THR A 81 8.26 -36.44 -4.98
CA THR A 81 8.62 -35.22 -5.72
C THR A 81 9.33 -34.23 -4.80
N THR A 82 8.85 -34.08 -3.56
CA THR A 82 9.59 -33.34 -2.51
C THR A 82 10.99 -33.91 -2.33
N ASN A 83 11.12 -35.24 -2.27
CA ASN A 83 12.41 -35.90 -2.17
C ASN A 83 13.30 -35.62 -3.41
N ARG A 84 12.76 -35.64 -4.64
CA ARG A 84 13.52 -35.26 -5.84
C ARG A 84 13.95 -33.80 -5.85
N GLN A 85 13.08 -32.87 -5.44
CA GLN A 85 13.42 -31.45 -5.35
C GLN A 85 14.48 -31.20 -4.28
N LEU A 86 14.38 -31.87 -3.14
CA LEU A 86 15.39 -31.85 -2.08
C LEU A 86 16.71 -32.45 -2.57
N SER A 87 16.68 -33.59 -3.26
CA SER A 87 17.88 -34.18 -3.89
C SER A 87 18.49 -33.26 -4.95
N ALA A 88 17.69 -32.54 -5.74
CA ALA A 88 18.18 -31.59 -6.73
C ALA A 88 18.78 -30.33 -6.06
N LEU A 89 18.19 -29.86 -4.96
CA LEU A 89 18.72 -28.77 -4.14
C LEU A 89 20.06 -29.19 -3.52
N LEU A 90 20.13 -30.37 -2.91
CA LEU A 90 21.35 -30.95 -2.35
C LEU A 90 22.41 -31.17 -3.43
N ALA A 91 22.03 -31.65 -4.62
CA ALA A 91 22.93 -31.81 -5.75
C ALA A 91 23.52 -30.45 -6.18
N ARG A 92 22.68 -29.41 -6.32
CA ARG A 92 23.13 -28.04 -6.64
C ARG A 92 24.03 -27.46 -5.55
N PHE A 93 23.72 -27.71 -4.28
CA PHE A 93 24.55 -27.30 -3.16
C PHE A 93 25.90 -28.02 -3.18
N SER A 94 25.92 -29.34 -3.43
CA SER A 94 27.13 -30.14 -3.54
C SER A 94 27.98 -29.82 -4.78
N ALA A 95 27.35 -29.31 -5.85
CA ALA A 95 27.99 -28.84 -7.07
C ALA A 95 28.35 -27.35 -7.01
N GLY A 96 28.06 -26.67 -5.89
CA GLY A 96 28.43 -25.28 -5.69
C GLY A 96 29.95 -25.08 -5.76
N PRO A 97 30.41 -23.85 -6.04
CA PRO A 97 31.83 -23.54 -6.22
C PRO A 97 32.66 -23.73 -4.94
N VAL A 98 32.01 -23.82 -3.78
CA VAL A 98 32.65 -24.01 -2.48
C VAL A 98 32.10 -25.27 -1.84
N LYS A 99 32.94 -26.31 -1.79
CA LYS A 99 32.72 -27.47 -0.91
C LYS A 99 33.40 -27.20 0.42
N PHE A 100 32.77 -27.63 1.50
CA PHE A 100 33.35 -27.60 2.85
C PHE A 100 33.71 -29.02 3.25
N ASP A 101 34.94 -29.22 3.74
CA ASP A 101 35.40 -30.53 4.19
C ASP A 101 34.84 -30.88 5.59
N ALA A 102 34.55 -29.86 6.40
CA ALA A 102 33.83 -30.01 7.66
C ALA A 102 33.03 -28.75 8.02
N VAL A 103 32.03 -28.93 8.90
CA VAL A 103 31.13 -27.89 9.39
C VAL A 103 30.96 -28.05 10.89
N GLY A 104 30.91 -26.94 11.64
CA GLY A 104 30.69 -26.97 13.09
C GLY A 104 30.81 -25.57 13.72
N THR A 105 31.04 -25.49 15.03
CA THR A 105 31.30 -24.23 15.73
C THR A 105 32.72 -23.73 15.48
N LEU A 106 32.99 -22.45 15.77
CA LEU A 106 34.35 -21.90 15.71
C LEU A 106 35.31 -22.60 16.68
N ALA A 107 34.83 -23.03 17.85
CA ALA A 107 35.63 -23.76 18.84
C ALA A 107 36.07 -25.14 18.31
N GLU A 108 35.16 -25.86 17.66
CA GLU A 108 35.42 -27.19 17.07
C GLU A 108 36.40 -27.16 15.90
N ARG A 109 36.62 -26.00 15.27
CA ARG A 109 37.65 -25.82 14.22
C ARG A 109 39.04 -26.24 14.72
N SER A 110 39.34 -26.03 15.99
CA SER A 110 40.63 -26.40 16.59
C SER A 110 40.91 -27.92 16.53
N ALA A 111 39.86 -28.76 16.58
CA ALA A 111 39.98 -30.20 16.41
C ALA A 111 40.45 -30.60 15.00
N GLN A 112 40.29 -29.72 14.02
CA GLN A 112 40.73 -29.92 12.63
C GLN A 112 42.18 -29.43 12.38
N ASN A 113 42.92 -29.07 13.43
CA ASN A 113 44.32 -28.68 13.29
C ASN A 113 45.22 -29.80 12.75
N GLY A 114 44.79 -31.07 12.75
CA GLY A 114 45.54 -32.17 12.13
C GLY A 114 45.34 -32.33 10.60
N GLN A 115 44.42 -31.59 9.98
CA GLN A 115 44.04 -31.78 8.58
C GLN A 115 45.10 -31.27 7.57
N GLY A 116 44.97 -31.63 6.29
CA GLY A 116 45.89 -31.17 5.24
C GLY A 116 45.69 -29.71 4.79
N LYS A 117 46.66 -29.17 4.06
CA LYS A 117 46.60 -27.83 3.46
C LYS A 117 45.53 -27.85 2.38
N GLY A 118 44.72 -26.80 2.34
CA GLY A 118 43.55 -26.71 1.48
C GLY A 118 42.27 -27.23 2.11
N PHE A 119 42.32 -27.81 3.32
CA PHE A 119 41.12 -28.19 4.06
C PHE A 119 40.27 -26.96 4.37
N THR A 120 38.97 -27.07 4.10
CA THR A 120 37.97 -26.01 4.22
C THR A 120 37.01 -26.32 5.36
N TYR A 121 36.83 -25.36 6.27
CA TYR A 121 35.95 -25.51 7.42
C TYR A 121 34.91 -24.37 7.44
N LEU A 122 33.64 -24.72 7.57
CA LEU A 122 32.56 -23.76 7.76
C LEU A 122 32.19 -23.68 9.25
N ALA A 123 32.46 -22.54 9.87
CA ALA A 123 31.96 -22.22 11.20
C ALA A 123 30.54 -21.66 11.10
N ILE A 124 29.56 -22.37 11.66
CA ILE A 124 28.13 -21.97 11.65
C ILE A 124 27.69 -21.25 12.94
N ASP A 125 28.57 -21.14 13.92
CA ASP A 125 28.36 -20.48 15.20
C ASP A 125 29.71 -19.91 15.69
N PRO A 126 29.85 -18.59 15.91
CA PRO A 126 28.80 -17.56 15.94
C PRO A 126 28.31 -17.09 14.57
N GLU A 127 27.13 -16.45 14.55
CA GLU A 127 26.68 -15.66 13.40
C GLU A 127 27.45 -14.33 13.31
N PRO A 128 27.84 -13.89 12.10
CA PRO A 128 27.63 -14.54 10.81
C PRO A 128 28.55 -15.76 10.60
N TRP A 129 28.05 -16.75 9.85
CA TRP A 129 28.85 -17.93 9.48
C TRP A 129 30.17 -17.53 8.83
N GLN A 130 31.25 -18.27 9.13
CA GLN A 130 32.60 -17.96 8.66
C GLN A 130 33.24 -19.15 7.95
N ILE A 131 33.88 -18.89 6.81
CA ILE A 131 34.66 -19.89 6.07
C ILE A 131 36.14 -19.74 6.44
N PHE A 132 36.77 -20.85 6.80
CA PHE A 132 38.21 -20.96 7.03
C PHE A 132 38.84 -21.90 6.00
N VAL A 133 40.05 -21.57 5.57
CA VAL A 133 40.88 -22.42 4.72
C VAL A 133 42.21 -22.64 5.41
N LYS A 134 42.66 -23.88 5.44
CA LYS A 134 43.97 -24.22 6.01
C LYS A 134 45.08 -23.92 5.00
N LEU A 135 45.95 -22.98 5.34
CA LEU A 135 47.02 -22.43 4.51
C LEU A 135 48.34 -23.21 4.64
N ALA A 136 48.57 -23.88 5.77
CA ALA A 136 49.78 -24.65 6.07
C ALA A 136 49.48 -25.91 6.90
N ASN A 137 50.46 -26.80 7.04
CA ASN A 137 50.36 -28.08 7.75
C ASN A 137 51.36 -28.16 8.92
N THR A 138 51.42 -27.13 9.76
CA THR A 138 52.26 -27.12 10.97
C THR A 138 51.51 -27.64 12.20
N ASN A 139 50.26 -28.08 12.01
CA ASN A 139 49.32 -28.53 13.03
C ASN A 139 49.01 -27.45 14.08
N SER A 140 49.05 -26.19 13.67
CA SER A 140 48.86 -25.02 14.54
C SER A 140 47.58 -24.26 14.19
N ALA A 141 47.03 -23.53 15.17
CA ALA A 141 45.92 -22.61 14.95
C ALA A 141 46.29 -21.47 13.97
N SER A 142 47.57 -21.13 13.86
CA SER A 142 48.10 -20.14 12.92
C SER A 142 48.12 -20.62 11.46
N ASP A 143 47.86 -21.90 11.20
CA ASP A 143 47.80 -22.44 9.85
C ASP A 143 46.53 -22.03 9.10
N TRP A 144 45.52 -21.50 9.80
CA TRP A 144 44.24 -21.15 9.23
C TRP A 144 44.23 -19.72 8.69
N SER A 145 43.41 -19.48 7.66
CA SER A 145 43.05 -18.12 7.25
C SER A 145 42.35 -17.35 8.39
N SER A 146 42.26 -16.03 8.25
CA SER A 146 41.60 -15.16 9.23
C SER A 146 40.09 -15.39 9.38
N GLY A 147 39.48 -16.29 8.59
CA GLY A 147 38.04 -16.43 8.47
C GLY A 147 37.43 -15.39 7.53
N GLN A 148 36.49 -15.82 6.69
CA GLN A 148 35.71 -14.96 5.80
C GLN A 148 34.22 -15.10 6.12
N SER A 149 33.56 -14.00 6.47
CA SER A 149 32.13 -14.03 6.81
C SER A 149 31.28 -14.25 5.56
N LEU A 150 30.43 -15.28 5.60
CA LEU A 150 29.32 -15.48 4.68
C LEU A 150 28.17 -14.58 5.13
N GLN A 151 28.22 -13.31 4.71
CA GLN A 151 27.07 -12.42 4.78
C GLN A 151 26.63 -12.06 3.37
N VAL A 152 25.36 -12.34 3.08
CA VAL A 152 24.64 -11.57 2.08
C VAL A 152 24.42 -10.21 2.71
N ARG A 153 25.16 -9.19 2.28
CA ARG A 153 24.75 -7.81 2.58
C ARG A 153 23.38 -7.65 1.95
N VAL A 154 22.34 -7.55 2.78
CA VAL A 154 20.94 -7.32 2.35
C VAL A 154 20.85 -6.08 1.44
N GLU A 155 21.82 -5.18 1.53
CA GLU A 155 21.94 -3.97 0.71
C GLU A 155 22.34 -4.20 -0.76
N LEU A 156 22.65 -5.45 -1.15
CA LEU A 156 23.17 -5.76 -2.49
C LEU A 156 22.22 -6.58 -3.38
N THR A 157 21.04 -7.01 -2.92
CA THR A 157 20.06 -7.55 -3.86
C THR A 157 19.34 -6.38 -4.55
N ALA A 158 19.23 -6.46 -5.88
CA ALA A 158 18.53 -5.45 -6.67
C ALA A 158 17.07 -5.28 -6.18
N GLU A 159 16.48 -6.36 -5.68
CA GLU A 159 15.14 -6.40 -5.09
C GLU A 159 15.06 -5.61 -3.76
N ALA A 160 16.08 -5.69 -2.90
CA ALA A 160 16.10 -4.95 -1.64
C ALA A 160 16.36 -3.45 -1.86
N GLN A 161 17.16 -3.10 -2.87
CA GLN A 161 17.34 -1.71 -3.30
C GLN A 161 16.03 -1.15 -3.88
N ALA A 162 15.37 -1.88 -4.78
CA ALA A 162 14.09 -1.48 -5.34
C ALA A 162 12.99 -1.32 -4.28
N ALA A 163 12.94 -2.22 -3.28
CA ALA A 163 11.99 -2.12 -2.18
C ALA A 163 12.26 -0.89 -1.28
N ARG A 164 13.53 -0.57 -1.01
CA ARG A 164 13.93 0.62 -0.24
C ARG A 164 13.55 1.91 -0.99
N ASP A 165 13.83 1.97 -2.29
CA ASP A 165 13.53 3.13 -3.13
C ASP A 165 12.02 3.34 -3.32
N ALA A 166 11.26 2.25 -3.46
CA ALA A 166 9.80 2.28 -3.50
C ALA A 166 9.18 2.75 -2.17
N ALA A 167 9.72 2.31 -1.04
CA ALA A 167 9.27 2.76 0.28
C ALA A 167 9.57 4.25 0.49
N ALA A 168 10.76 4.73 0.10
CA ALA A 168 11.11 6.15 0.17
C ALA A 168 10.21 7.02 -0.73
N SER A 169 9.92 6.56 -1.94
CA SER A 169 9.02 7.26 -2.89
C SER A 169 7.57 7.32 -2.37
N SER A 170 7.09 6.24 -1.75
CA SER A 170 5.75 6.17 -1.15
C SER A 170 5.64 7.11 0.06
N ALA A 171 6.67 7.16 0.91
CA ALA A 171 6.73 8.07 2.04
C ALA A 171 6.76 9.55 1.62
N ALA A 172 7.52 9.89 0.57
CA ALA A 172 7.56 11.24 0.01
C ALA A 172 6.19 11.65 -0.56
N THR A 173 5.54 10.76 -1.31
CA THR A 173 4.21 11.01 -1.88
C THR A 173 3.14 11.22 -0.80
N ALA A 174 3.17 10.41 0.27
CA ALA A 174 2.28 10.56 1.40
C ALA A 174 2.50 11.89 2.14
N GLY A 175 3.76 12.30 2.32
CA GLY A 175 4.10 13.60 2.91
C GLY A 175 3.60 14.78 2.09
N SER A 176 3.77 14.76 0.78
CA SER A 176 3.25 15.80 -0.11
C SER A 176 1.72 15.84 -0.14
N GLY A 177 1.06 14.68 -0.12
CA GLY A 177 -0.40 14.59 -0.05
C GLY A 177 -0.98 15.19 1.24
N ALA A 178 -0.33 14.93 2.37
CA ALA A 178 -0.72 15.50 3.67
C ALA A 178 -0.55 17.02 3.72
N ALA A 179 0.54 17.56 3.16
CA ALA A 179 0.75 19.00 3.05
C ALA A 179 -0.34 19.67 2.18
N ILE A 180 -0.62 19.12 1.00
CA ILE A 180 -1.66 19.64 0.09
C ILE A 180 -3.05 19.58 0.75
N ALA A 181 -3.35 18.53 1.50
CA ALA A 181 -4.62 18.41 2.21
C ALA A 181 -4.75 19.47 3.32
N THR A 182 -3.66 19.76 4.03
CA THR A 182 -3.61 20.80 5.06
C THR A 182 -3.81 22.19 4.46
N ASP A 183 -3.14 22.49 3.35
CA ASP A 183 -3.28 23.79 2.66
C ASP A 183 -4.71 23.98 2.12
N LYS A 184 -5.31 22.94 1.54
CA LYS A 184 -6.71 22.98 1.09
C LYS A 184 -7.69 23.21 2.24
N ALA A 185 -7.46 22.59 3.40
CA ALA A 185 -8.28 22.81 4.58
C ALA A 185 -8.16 24.26 5.09
N ALA A 186 -6.95 24.82 5.12
CA ALA A 186 -6.72 26.21 5.51
C ALA A 186 -7.42 27.20 4.57
N ILE A 187 -7.33 26.98 3.25
CA ILE A 187 -8.02 27.81 2.25
C ILE A 187 -9.54 27.74 2.41
N ALA A 188 -10.09 26.54 2.67
CA ALA A 188 -11.54 26.36 2.86
C ALA A 188 -12.04 27.07 4.13
N VAL A 189 -11.28 27.03 5.22
CA VAL A 189 -11.60 27.76 6.46
C VAL A 189 -11.57 29.28 6.22
N GLN A 190 -10.56 29.79 5.51
CA GLN A 190 -10.48 31.22 5.18
C GLN A 190 -11.66 31.66 4.30
N ALA A 191 -11.99 30.90 3.25
CA ALA A 191 -13.12 31.21 2.39
C ALA A 191 -14.46 31.22 3.14
N ALA A 192 -14.64 30.31 4.12
CA ALA A 192 -15.82 30.30 4.97
C ALA A 192 -15.89 31.53 5.90
N ALA A 193 -14.76 31.94 6.46
CA ALA A 193 -14.67 33.15 7.29
C ALA A 193 -14.98 34.42 6.49
N ASP A 194 -14.44 34.53 5.27
CA ASP A 194 -14.69 35.67 4.38
C ASP A 194 -16.16 35.75 3.97
N ALA A 195 -16.80 34.60 3.69
CA ALA A 195 -18.23 34.54 3.38
C ALA A 195 -19.11 34.97 4.57
N GLN A 196 -18.75 34.57 5.80
CA GLN A 196 -19.44 35.01 7.02
C GLN A 196 -19.29 36.51 7.25
N ALA A 197 -18.09 37.07 7.04
CA ALA A 197 -17.84 38.50 7.16
C ALA A 197 -18.64 39.31 6.13
N ALA A 198 -18.71 38.84 4.88
CA ALA A 198 -19.52 39.46 3.83
C ALA A 198 -21.02 39.43 4.17
N ALA A 199 -21.52 38.30 4.67
CA ALA A 199 -22.91 38.18 5.11
C ALA A 199 -23.23 39.13 6.28
N ALA A 200 -22.34 39.23 7.27
CA ALA A 200 -22.51 40.13 8.41
C ALA A 200 -22.56 41.61 7.97
N GLN A 201 -21.69 42.01 7.03
CA GLN A 201 -21.70 43.37 6.47
C GLN A 201 -22.98 43.67 5.68
N ALA A 202 -23.48 42.69 4.92
CA ALA A 202 -24.74 42.85 4.18
C ALA A 202 -25.93 43.05 5.12
N VAL A 203 -25.99 42.31 6.24
CA VAL A 203 -27.04 42.49 7.26
C VAL A 203 -26.91 43.85 7.96
N ALA A 204 -25.69 44.27 8.30
CA ALA A 204 -25.45 45.58 8.92
C ALA A 204 -25.85 46.75 8.01
N GLY A 205 -25.67 46.63 6.69
CA GLY A 205 -26.12 47.63 5.72
C GLY A 205 -27.63 47.63 5.45
N ALA A 206 -28.30 46.49 5.65
CA ALA A 206 -29.73 46.33 5.38
C ALA A 206 -30.65 46.68 6.56
N VAL A 207 -30.12 46.78 7.79
CA VAL A 207 -30.90 47.19 8.95
C VAL A 207 -30.81 48.72 9.10
N PRO A 208 -31.86 49.50 8.74
CA PRO A 208 -31.87 50.92 9.03
C PRO A 208 -31.77 51.13 10.55
N ALA A 209 -30.99 52.13 10.95
CA ALA A 209 -30.74 52.46 12.36
C ALA A 209 -32.04 52.44 13.17
N LEU A 210 -32.13 51.55 14.16
CA LEU A 210 -33.27 51.43 15.05
C LEU A 210 -33.45 52.74 15.84
N VAL A 211 -34.36 53.61 15.39
CA VAL A 211 -34.67 54.86 16.09
C VAL A 211 -35.48 54.53 17.35
N LEU A 212 -34.79 54.47 18.48
CA LEU A 212 -35.39 54.41 19.81
C LEU A 212 -36.08 55.74 20.14
N ALA A 213 -37.39 55.83 19.93
CA ALA A 213 -38.15 56.98 20.41
C ALA A 213 -38.52 56.79 21.89
N LYS A 214 -38.36 57.85 22.69
CA LYS A 214 -38.88 57.90 24.07
C LYS A 214 -40.42 57.90 24.04
N PRO A 215 -41.10 57.05 24.81
CA PRO A 215 -42.55 57.01 24.82
C PRO A 215 -43.13 58.06 25.77
N THR A 216 -43.97 58.95 25.25
CA THR A 216 -44.93 59.74 26.02
C THR A 216 -46.26 59.77 25.25
N ALA A 217 -47.30 59.16 25.83
CA ALA A 217 -48.70 59.04 25.33
C ALA A 217 -48.93 58.03 24.16
N PRO A 218 -50.18 57.55 23.93
CA PRO A 218 -50.44 56.18 23.48
C PRO A 218 -49.96 55.93 22.04
N ILE A 219 -49.01 55.03 21.93
CA ILE A 219 -48.23 54.68 20.72
C ILE A 219 -49.11 54.12 19.60
N ALA A 220 -50.37 53.77 19.88
CA ALA A 220 -51.28 53.14 18.95
C ALA A 220 -51.60 53.99 17.71
N ALA A 221 -51.46 55.31 17.76
CA ALA A 221 -51.75 56.19 16.62
C ALA A 221 -50.56 56.46 15.69
N GLU A 222 -49.33 56.07 16.05
CA GLU A 222 -48.11 56.53 15.36
C GLU A 222 -47.27 55.42 14.70
N ILE A 223 -47.73 54.17 14.68
CA ILE A 223 -47.03 53.09 13.97
C ILE A 223 -47.63 52.96 12.56
N PRO A 224 -46.92 53.35 11.48
CA PRO A 224 -47.44 53.22 10.13
C PRO A 224 -47.74 51.74 9.78
N ALA A 225 -48.76 51.53 8.96
CA ALA A 225 -49.10 50.21 8.44
C ALA A 225 -47.87 49.56 7.76
N GLY A 226 -47.66 48.27 8.03
CA GLY A 226 -46.55 47.48 7.48
C GLY A 226 -45.21 47.68 8.19
N THR A 227 -45.17 48.33 9.35
CA THR A 227 -43.92 48.52 10.12
C THR A 227 -43.89 47.71 11.40
N VAL A 228 -42.68 47.33 11.81
CA VAL A 228 -42.38 46.64 13.07
C VAL A 228 -41.63 47.62 13.97
N ARG A 229 -42.05 47.77 15.23
CA ARG A 229 -41.40 48.65 16.19
C ARG A 229 -41.13 47.95 17.51
N PHE A 230 -39.87 48.02 17.96
CA PHE A 230 -39.50 47.66 19.31
C PHE A 230 -39.67 48.86 20.23
N VAL A 231 -40.44 48.67 21.31
CA VAL A 231 -40.64 49.70 22.33
C VAL A 231 -40.31 49.11 23.68
N ARG A 232 -39.53 49.86 24.47
CA ARG A 232 -39.30 49.58 25.89
C ARG A 232 -39.90 50.73 26.69
N VAL A 233 -41.01 50.47 27.38
CA VAL A 233 -41.61 51.45 28.29
C VAL A 233 -40.76 51.50 29.56
N ALA A 234 -40.49 52.70 30.09
CA ALA A 234 -39.71 52.86 31.31
C ALA A 234 -40.39 52.10 32.47
N GLY A 235 -39.72 51.07 33.00
CA GLY A 235 -40.27 50.20 34.06
C GLY A 235 -41.16 49.05 33.59
N GLY A 236 -41.42 48.91 32.28
CA GLY A 236 -42.24 47.85 31.69
C GLY A 236 -41.46 46.74 30.99
N ARG A 237 -42.14 45.63 30.68
CA ARG A 237 -41.60 44.55 29.83
C ARG A 237 -41.37 45.08 28.40
N PRO A 238 -40.31 44.63 27.70
CA PRO A 238 -40.14 44.97 26.29
C PRO A 238 -41.32 44.42 25.48
N SER A 239 -41.76 45.18 24.49
CA SER A 239 -42.89 44.86 23.62
C SER A 239 -42.47 45.00 22.16
N LEU A 240 -42.96 44.10 21.30
CA LEU A 240 -42.70 44.11 19.87
C LEU A 240 -44.03 44.27 19.14
N TRP A 241 -44.23 45.47 18.58
CA TRP A 241 -45.48 45.82 17.93
C TRP A 241 -45.38 45.65 16.42
N PHE A 242 -46.38 45.00 15.84
CA PHE A 242 -46.60 44.93 14.40
C PHE A 242 -47.96 45.57 14.07
N ASN A 243 -47.99 46.46 13.07
CA ASN A 243 -49.23 47.01 12.53
C ASN A 243 -49.42 46.50 11.11
N ASP A 244 -50.45 45.70 10.87
CA ASP A 244 -50.78 45.14 9.54
C ASP A 244 -51.65 46.06 8.67
N GLY A 245 -51.92 47.29 9.14
CA GLY A 245 -52.78 48.25 8.44
C GLY A 245 -54.24 48.25 8.91
N GLY A 246 -54.58 47.43 9.91
CA GLY A 246 -55.87 47.49 10.60
C GLY A 246 -55.81 47.10 12.07
N THR A 247 -54.81 46.32 12.47
CA THR A 247 -54.67 45.79 13.83
C THR A 247 -53.22 45.93 14.31
N LEU A 248 -53.06 46.47 15.52
CA LEU A 248 -51.80 46.44 16.24
C LEU A 248 -51.71 45.16 17.06
N VAL A 249 -50.60 44.45 16.99
CA VAL A 249 -50.37 43.22 17.77
C VAL A 249 -49.06 43.33 18.52
N ASP A 250 -49.09 43.18 19.85
CA ASP A 250 -47.87 42.95 20.64
C ASP A 250 -47.55 41.45 20.61
N LEU A 251 -46.47 41.09 19.92
CA LEU A 251 -46.04 39.72 19.75
C LEU A 251 -45.45 39.12 21.04
N PHE A 252 -45.01 39.95 21.98
CA PHE A 252 -44.40 39.48 23.22
C PHE A 252 -45.39 39.36 24.38
N ASN A 253 -46.51 40.10 24.32
CA ASN A 253 -47.54 40.08 25.37
C ASN A 253 -48.94 39.97 24.74
N PRO A 254 -49.29 38.82 24.13
CA PRO A 254 -50.60 38.63 23.50
C PRO A 254 -51.69 38.62 24.57
N GLY A 255 -52.56 39.63 24.58
CA GLY A 255 -53.76 39.67 25.44
C GLY A 255 -53.99 40.94 26.26
N THR A 256 -53.10 41.93 26.22
CA THR A 256 -53.33 43.26 26.79
C THR A 256 -53.60 44.26 25.66
N PHE A 257 -54.88 44.56 25.44
CA PHE A 257 -55.33 45.77 24.72
C PHE A 257 -56.05 46.68 25.69
#